data_AF-A0A7C2A5H2-F1
#
_entry.id   AF-A0A7C2A5H2-F1
#
_cell.length_a   1.000
_cell.length_b   1.000
_cell.length_c   1.000
_cell.angle_alpha   90.00
_cell.angle_beta   90.00
_cell.angle_gamma   90.00
#
_symmetry.space_group_name_H-M   'P 1'
#
loop_
_entity.id
_entity.type
_entity.pdbx_description
1 polymer ?
#
loop_
_entity_poly.entity_id
_entity_poly.type
_entity_poly.pdbx_seq_one_letter_code
_entity_poly.pdbx_strand_id
1 'polypeptide(L)'
;VEDSIWCVAFLKNFNECSREYKIGLHWLKEQKLKEGVWGKTKRDIGRIPITGLLLYLLPELSTVDSLKWLESEWTREFGLNPKLTYKSAFTLMASKKNDYQFSDSHLFNDTVNWLQSQQNEDYGWGCCQGHPVGSTPFCTGVAITGLLQYPDRIDPNVIVNGLKWIEKNQLEEGLWPDHYIEEGSVWTFYALTEGYKFLKE
;
A
#
# COMPACT_ATOMS: atom_id res chain seq x y z
N VAL A 1 -9.53 12.77 -2.36
CA VAL A 1 -8.73 12.11 -3.41
C VAL A 1 -8.75 10.61 -3.21
N GLU A 2 -8.40 10.14 -2.01
CA GLU A 2 -8.41 8.72 -1.60
C GLU A 2 -9.68 7.94 -1.98
N ASP A 3 -10.85 8.33 -1.49
CA ASP A 3 -12.12 7.65 -1.83
C ASP A 3 -12.38 7.61 -3.34
N SER A 4 -12.00 8.69 -4.05
CA SER A 4 -12.13 8.75 -5.50
C SER A 4 -11.20 7.76 -6.21
N ILE A 5 -10.01 7.47 -5.67
CA ILE A 5 -9.12 6.43 -6.20
C ILE A 5 -9.83 5.08 -6.12
N TRP A 6 -10.37 4.73 -4.96
CA TRP A 6 -11.08 3.46 -4.76
C TRP A 6 -12.29 3.33 -5.68
N CYS A 7 -13.13 4.36 -5.77
CA CYS A 7 -14.29 4.35 -6.66
C CYS A 7 -13.87 4.19 -8.12
N VAL A 8 -12.87 4.94 -8.59
CA VAL A 8 -12.41 4.85 -9.99
C VAL A 8 -11.77 3.49 -10.27
N ALA A 9 -10.98 2.95 -9.35
CA ALA A 9 -10.40 1.62 -9.46
C ALA A 9 -11.47 0.53 -9.52
N PHE A 10 -12.55 0.66 -8.75
CA PHE A 10 -13.69 -0.24 -8.79
C PHE A 10 -14.41 -0.17 -10.15
N LEU A 11 -14.73 1.04 -10.63
CA LEU A 11 -15.46 1.25 -11.90
C LEU A 11 -14.73 0.67 -13.12
N LYS A 12 -13.40 0.51 -13.06
CA LYS A 12 -12.59 -0.13 -14.11
C LYS A 12 -13.08 -1.55 -14.47
N ASN A 13 -13.75 -2.23 -13.54
CA ASN A 13 -14.23 -3.60 -13.72
C ASN A 13 -15.59 -3.70 -14.44
N PHE A 14 -16.24 -2.56 -14.77
CA PHE A 14 -17.58 -2.51 -15.34
C PHE A 14 -17.57 -1.75 -16.67
N ASN A 15 -17.78 -2.46 -17.77
CA ASN A 15 -17.71 -1.89 -19.13
C ASN A 15 -18.75 -0.79 -19.36
N GLU A 16 -19.94 -0.95 -18.78
CA GLU A 16 -21.04 0.01 -18.78
C GLU A 16 -20.66 1.34 -18.11
N CYS A 17 -19.70 1.33 -17.18
CA CYS A 17 -19.20 2.51 -16.47
C CYS A 17 -17.95 3.13 -17.11
N SER A 18 -17.61 2.75 -18.35
CA SER A 18 -16.38 3.23 -19.02
C SER A 18 -16.32 4.76 -19.17
N ARG A 19 -17.47 5.44 -19.26
CA ARG A 19 -17.54 6.90 -19.29
C ARG A 19 -17.18 7.49 -17.92
N GLU A 20 -17.80 7.02 -16.85
CA GLU A 20 -17.59 7.47 -15.47
C GLU A 20 -16.15 7.20 -15.03
N TYR A 21 -15.60 6.05 -15.38
CA TYR A 21 -14.20 5.71 -15.16
C TYR A 21 -13.26 6.75 -15.82
N LYS A 22 -13.47 7.09 -17.10
CA LYS A 22 -12.67 8.12 -17.80
C LYS A 22 -12.81 9.51 -17.18
N ILE A 23 -14.01 9.89 -16.75
CA ILE A 23 -14.25 11.15 -16.04
C ILE A 23 -13.49 11.16 -14.72
N GLY A 24 -13.54 10.07 -13.97
CA GLY A 24 -12.83 9.92 -12.71
C GLY A 24 -11.31 9.98 -12.87
N LEU A 25 -10.75 9.29 -13.87
CA LEU A 25 -9.33 9.40 -14.22
C LEU A 25 -8.93 10.83 -14.56
N HIS A 26 -9.74 11.53 -15.36
CA HIS A 26 -9.49 12.92 -15.70
C HIS A 26 -9.49 13.80 -14.44
N TRP A 27 -10.50 13.66 -13.58
CA TRP A 27 -10.58 14.42 -12.34
C TRP A 27 -9.39 14.15 -11.41
N LEU A 28 -8.97 12.89 -11.25
CA LEU A 28 -7.79 12.52 -10.46
C LEU A 28 -6.52 13.13 -11.05
N LYS A 29 -6.37 13.13 -12.38
CA LYS A 29 -5.26 13.81 -13.07
C LYS A 29 -5.27 15.30 -12.80
N GLU A 30 -6.43 15.94 -12.76
CA GLU A 30 -6.54 17.36 -12.40
C GLU A 30 -6.16 17.63 -10.95
N GLN A 31 -6.29 16.67 -10.02
CA GLN A 31 -5.87 16.80 -8.62
C GLN A 31 -4.34 16.73 -8.40
N LYS A 32 -3.57 16.43 -9.46
CA LYS A 32 -2.12 16.31 -9.40
C LYS A 32 -1.48 17.66 -8.99
N LEU A 33 -0.59 17.62 -8.00
CA LEU A 33 0.16 18.77 -7.52
C LEU A 33 1.27 19.16 -8.51
N LYS A 34 1.90 20.32 -8.30
CA LYS A 34 2.94 20.85 -9.21
C LYS A 34 4.15 19.92 -9.33
N GLU A 35 4.45 19.20 -8.27
CA GLU A 35 5.52 18.21 -8.14
C GLU A 35 5.18 16.89 -8.86
N GLY A 36 3.99 16.80 -9.46
CA GLY A 36 3.58 15.63 -10.22
C GLY A 36 3.07 14.48 -9.34
N VAL A 37 2.55 14.77 -8.16
CA VAL A 37 2.10 13.77 -7.17
C VAL A 37 0.79 14.18 -6.50
N TRP A 38 0.29 13.38 -5.55
CA TRP A 38 -1.01 13.59 -4.93
C TRP A 38 -0.94 13.67 -3.40
N GLY A 39 -1.70 14.60 -2.85
CA GLY A 39 -2.07 14.67 -1.43
C GLY A 39 -3.56 14.33 -1.23
N LYS A 40 -4.10 14.53 -0.03
CA LYS A 40 -5.53 14.28 0.24
C LYS A 40 -6.44 15.19 -0.58
N THR A 41 -5.96 16.39 -0.90
CA THR A 41 -6.63 17.41 -1.74
C THR A 41 -5.58 18.23 -2.52
N LYS A 42 -6.01 19.10 -3.45
CA LYS A 42 -5.16 20.08 -4.14
C LYS A 42 -4.46 21.10 -3.23
N ARG A 43 -4.93 21.27 -1.99
CA ARG A 43 -4.36 22.21 -1.01
C ARG A 43 -3.35 21.54 -0.07
N ASP A 44 -3.23 20.21 -0.16
CA ASP A 44 -2.34 19.42 0.66
C ASP A 44 -0.97 19.28 -0.02
N ILE A 45 0.01 18.78 0.74
CA ILE A 45 1.31 18.39 0.19
C ILE A 45 1.24 17.01 -0.46
N GLY A 46 2.23 16.66 -1.29
CA GLY A 46 2.39 15.30 -1.78
C GLY A 46 2.57 14.31 -0.63
N ARG A 47 1.90 13.16 -0.70
CA ARG A 47 1.95 12.13 0.36
C ARG A 47 2.22 10.76 -0.24
N ILE A 48 3.15 10.01 0.36
CA ILE A 48 3.45 8.63 -0.02
C ILE A 48 2.19 7.76 -0.04
N PRO A 49 1.32 7.74 1.00
CA PRO A 49 0.15 6.85 0.98
C PRO A 49 -0.80 7.13 -0.18
N ILE A 50 -1.12 8.40 -0.46
CA ILE A 50 -2.06 8.76 -1.53
C ILE A 50 -1.43 8.53 -2.91
N THR A 51 -0.18 8.94 -3.08
CA THR A 51 0.52 8.78 -4.36
C THR A 51 0.76 7.31 -4.64
N GLY A 52 1.28 6.54 -3.69
CA GLY A 52 1.53 5.12 -3.86
C GLY A 52 0.25 4.31 -4.09
N LEU A 53 -0.83 4.60 -3.36
CA LEU A 53 -2.15 3.99 -3.58
C LEU A 53 -2.66 4.24 -5.01
N LEU A 54 -2.63 5.52 -5.45
CA LEU A 54 -3.08 5.90 -6.78
C LEU A 54 -2.27 5.19 -7.87
N LEU A 55 -0.95 5.19 -7.75
CA LEU A 55 -0.06 4.57 -8.72
C LEU A 55 -0.16 3.04 -8.73
N TYR A 56 -0.58 2.42 -7.62
CA TYR A 56 -0.84 0.99 -7.54
C TYR A 56 -2.19 0.59 -8.17
N LEU A 57 -3.27 1.30 -7.85
CA LEU A 57 -4.60 0.94 -8.32
C LEU A 57 -4.89 1.44 -9.74
N LEU A 58 -4.33 2.60 -10.11
CA LEU A 58 -4.56 3.29 -11.38
C LEU A 58 -3.22 3.63 -12.07
N PRO A 59 -2.43 2.61 -12.47
CA PRO A 59 -1.11 2.81 -13.07
C PRO A 59 -1.15 3.64 -14.37
N GLU A 60 -2.30 3.73 -15.05
CA GLU A 60 -2.51 4.64 -16.18
C GLU A 60 -2.29 6.14 -15.87
N LEU A 61 -2.29 6.53 -14.59
CA LEU A 61 -1.98 7.89 -14.14
C LEU A 61 -0.50 8.09 -13.77
N SER A 62 0.31 7.02 -13.82
CA SER A 62 1.71 7.06 -13.44
C SER A 62 2.57 7.83 -14.45
N THR A 63 3.63 8.40 -13.90
CA THR A 63 4.69 9.06 -14.66
C THR A 63 6.03 8.68 -14.04
N VAL A 64 7.11 8.67 -14.81
CA VAL A 64 8.45 8.43 -14.27
C VAL A 64 8.77 9.43 -13.15
N ASP A 65 8.38 10.69 -13.30
CA ASP A 65 8.63 11.73 -12.29
C ASP A 65 7.85 11.48 -10.98
N SER A 66 6.64 10.93 -11.04
CA SER A 66 5.87 10.61 -9.83
C SER A 66 6.46 9.43 -9.07
N LEU A 67 7.03 8.45 -9.77
CA LEU A 67 7.73 7.31 -9.17
C LEU A 67 9.08 7.73 -8.58
N LYS A 68 9.84 8.57 -9.29
CA LYS A 68 11.08 9.19 -8.76
C LYS A 68 10.81 10.02 -7.52
N TRP A 69 9.72 10.80 -7.52
CA TRP A 69 9.30 11.53 -6.33
C TRP A 69 9.00 10.58 -5.17
N LEU A 70 8.27 9.49 -5.43
CA LEU A 70 7.91 8.50 -4.40
C LEU A 70 9.16 7.86 -3.78
N GLU A 71 10.13 7.47 -4.60
CA GLU A 71 11.42 6.95 -4.14
C GLU A 71 12.21 8.00 -3.34
N SER A 72 12.30 9.24 -3.83
CA SER A 72 13.01 10.33 -3.14
C SER A 72 12.37 10.67 -1.80
N GLU A 73 11.04 10.73 -1.75
CA GLU A 73 10.30 11.03 -0.52
C GLU A 73 10.42 9.87 0.47
N TRP A 74 10.38 8.63 -0.03
CA TRP A 74 10.66 7.47 0.81
C TRP A 74 12.10 7.46 1.32
N THR A 75 13.09 7.81 0.50
CA THR A 75 14.50 7.96 0.92
C THR A 75 14.60 8.93 2.10
N ARG A 76 13.96 10.10 1.97
CA ARG A 76 13.91 11.13 3.02
C ARG A 76 13.31 10.57 4.31
N GLU A 77 12.16 9.91 4.21
CA GLU A 77 11.46 9.35 5.36
C GLU A 77 12.14 8.12 5.97
N PHE A 78 12.84 7.32 5.17
CA PHE A 78 13.65 6.20 5.62
C PHE A 78 14.85 6.67 6.46
N GLY A 79 15.27 7.93 6.33
CA GLY A 79 16.26 8.53 7.24
C GLY A 79 15.68 8.98 8.60
N LEU A 80 14.36 8.96 8.79
CA LEU A 80 13.70 9.47 9.99
C LEU A 80 13.39 8.35 11.00
N ASN A 81 13.02 8.75 12.22
CA ASN A 81 12.41 7.87 13.21
C ASN A 81 11.24 8.60 13.89
N PRO A 82 10.03 8.00 13.96
CA PRO A 82 9.68 6.69 13.41
C PRO A 82 9.54 6.68 11.88
N LYS A 83 9.88 5.53 11.27
CA LYS A 83 9.56 5.19 9.87
C LYS A 83 8.25 4.42 9.87
N LEU A 84 7.43 4.58 8.83
CA LEU A 84 6.08 4.02 8.83
C LEU A 84 5.93 2.86 7.82
N THR A 85 5.44 1.73 8.31
CA THR A 85 5.29 0.46 7.57
C THR A 85 4.46 0.63 6.30
N TYR A 86 3.28 1.24 6.41
CA TYR A 86 2.38 1.43 5.28
C TYR A 86 3.01 2.30 4.17
N LYS A 87 3.87 3.27 4.52
CA LYS A 87 4.57 4.10 3.51
C LYS A 87 5.58 3.28 2.71
N SER A 88 6.35 2.42 3.39
CA SER A 88 7.25 1.48 2.70
C SER A 88 6.50 0.56 1.73
N ALA A 89 5.37 0.01 2.19
CA ALA A 89 4.55 -0.90 1.39
C ALA A 89 3.92 -0.20 0.19
N PHE A 90 3.37 1.00 0.33
CA PHE A 90 2.84 1.78 -0.79
C PHE A 90 3.92 2.12 -1.83
N THR A 91 5.15 2.41 -1.41
CA THR A 91 6.28 2.61 -2.32
C THR A 91 6.61 1.33 -3.09
N LEU A 92 6.68 0.18 -2.41
CA LEU A 92 6.94 -1.13 -3.03
C LEU A 92 5.83 -1.51 -4.04
N MET A 93 4.56 -1.36 -3.65
CA MET A 93 3.38 -1.60 -4.48
C MET A 93 3.38 -0.76 -5.75
N ALA A 94 3.50 0.56 -5.61
CA ALA A 94 3.54 1.46 -6.76
C ALA A 94 4.72 1.14 -7.69
N SER A 95 5.89 0.82 -7.13
CA SER A 95 7.08 0.51 -7.93
C SER A 95 6.88 -0.76 -8.75
N LYS A 96 6.44 -1.85 -8.11
CA LYS A 96 6.22 -3.14 -8.81
C LYS A 96 5.17 -3.00 -9.90
N LYS A 97 4.05 -2.34 -9.59
CA LYS A 97 2.91 -2.23 -10.52
C LYS A 97 3.23 -1.45 -11.79
N ASN A 98 4.20 -0.53 -11.71
CA ASN A 98 4.60 0.33 -12.82
C ASN A 98 5.97 -0.07 -13.41
N ASP A 99 6.44 -1.29 -13.12
CA ASP A 99 7.75 -1.81 -13.55
C ASP A 99 8.92 -0.84 -13.25
N TYR A 100 8.79 -0.06 -12.18
CA TYR A 100 9.76 0.94 -11.78
C TYR A 100 10.89 0.27 -11.01
N GLN A 101 12.12 0.49 -11.49
CA GLN A 101 13.33 0.09 -10.78
C GLN A 101 13.83 1.26 -9.95
N PHE A 102 14.05 1.02 -8.66
CA PHE A 102 14.66 2.00 -7.77
C PHE A 102 16.01 2.44 -8.34
N SER A 103 16.27 3.73 -8.30
CA SER A 103 17.60 4.27 -8.63
C SER A 103 18.65 3.87 -7.59
N ASP A 104 18.24 3.74 -6.32
CA ASP A 104 19.06 3.21 -5.24
C ASP A 104 18.67 1.77 -4.88
N SER A 105 19.48 0.81 -5.32
CA SER A 105 19.29 -0.61 -5.01
C SER A 105 19.47 -0.94 -3.53
N HIS A 106 20.24 -0.15 -2.78
CA HIS A 106 20.39 -0.34 -1.34
C HIS A 106 19.09 0.04 -0.64
N LEU A 107 18.53 1.21 -0.97
CA LEU A 107 17.23 1.62 -0.44
C LEU A 107 16.15 0.57 -0.70
N PHE A 108 16.10 -0.01 -1.91
CA PHE A 108 15.14 -1.07 -2.22
C PHE A 108 15.29 -2.28 -1.27
N ASN A 109 16.51 -2.84 -1.16
CA ASN A 109 16.76 -4.00 -0.30
C ASN A 109 16.49 -3.68 1.17
N ASP A 110 16.92 -2.51 1.63
CA ASP A 110 16.68 -2.04 2.99
C ASP A 110 15.19 -1.86 3.27
N THR A 111 14.41 -1.39 2.29
CA THR A 111 12.95 -1.24 2.42
C THR A 111 12.26 -2.58 2.62
N VAL A 112 12.60 -3.58 1.79
CA VAL A 112 12.01 -4.92 1.88
C VAL A 112 12.41 -5.61 3.19
N ASN A 113 13.70 -5.56 3.54
CA ASN A 113 14.21 -6.17 4.77
C ASN A 113 13.64 -5.49 6.02
N TRP A 114 13.57 -4.16 6.02
CA TRP A 114 13.00 -3.40 7.12
C TRP A 114 11.52 -3.71 7.30
N LEU A 115 10.72 -3.72 6.23
CA LEU A 115 9.29 -4.01 6.35
C LEU A 115 9.02 -5.42 6.92
N GLN A 116 9.80 -6.42 6.52
CA GLN A 116 9.75 -7.76 7.12
C GLN A 116 10.08 -7.73 8.61
N SER A 117 11.13 -6.99 8.98
CA SER A 117 11.57 -6.88 10.38
C SER A 117 10.58 -6.11 11.27
N GLN A 118 9.61 -5.39 10.68
CA GLN A 118 8.59 -4.64 11.43
C GLN A 118 7.40 -5.49 11.89
N GLN A 119 7.37 -6.80 11.58
CA GLN A 119 6.36 -7.70 12.13
C GLN A 119 6.46 -7.72 13.67
N ASN A 120 5.33 -7.55 14.34
CA ASN A 120 5.25 -7.62 15.80
C ASN A 120 5.28 -9.09 16.27
N GLU A 121 5.48 -9.31 17.57
CA GLU A 121 5.48 -10.66 18.17
C GLU A 121 4.16 -11.39 18.01
N ASP A 122 3.05 -10.66 17.85
CA ASP A 122 1.74 -11.23 17.58
C ASP A 122 1.55 -11.66 16.11
N TYR A 123 2.53 -11.38 15.25
CA TYR A 123 2.56 -11.61 13.80
C TYR A 123 1.84 -10.58 12.92
N GLY A 124 1.22 -9.55 13.49
CA GLY A 124 0.67 -8.44 12.72
C GLY A 124 1.70 -7.32 12.49
N TRP A 125 1.27 -6.26 11.81
CA TRP A 125 2.02 -5.01 11.67
C TRP A 125 1.23 -3.86 12.27
N GLY A 126 1.94 -2.98 12.97
CA GLY A 126 1.46 -1.64 13.33
C GLY A 126 2.04 -0.58 12.40
N CYS A 127 1.87 0.70 12.76
CA CYS A 127 2.49 1.81 12.02
C CYS A 127 4.03 1.75 12.05
N CYS A 128 4.60 1.27 13.16
CA CYS A 128 5.98 0.83 13.31
C CYS A 128 6.03 -0.22 14.43
N GLN A 129 7.07 -1.07 14.44
CA GLN A 129 7.24 -2.10 15.46
C GLN A 129 7.33 -1.48 16.86
N GLY A 130 6.65 -2.08 17.84
CA GLY A 130 6.65 -1.61 19.23
C GLY A 130 5.82 -0.34 19.50
N HIS A 131 5.06 0.16 18.52
CA HIS A 131 4.10 1.25 18.76
C HIS A 131 3.01 0.82 19.78
N PRO A 132 2.58 1.68 20.72
CA PRO A 132 1.62 1.30 21.78
C PRO A 132 0.27 0.77 21.30
N VAL A 133 -0.16 1.17 20.10
CA VAL A 133 -1.41 0.67 19.47
C VAL A 133 -1.27 -0.80 19.04
N GLY A 134 -0.05 -1.30 18.85
CA GLY A 134 0.20 -2.66 18.38
C GLY A 134 -0.14 -2.86 16.91
N SER A 135 -0.44 -4.11 16.55
CA SER A 135 -0.81 -4.51 15.19
C SER A 135 -2.22 -4.03 14.83
N THR A 136 -2.39 -3.53 13.60
CA THR A 136 -3.70 -3.09 13.09
C THR A 136 -4.06 -3.80 11.79
N PRO A 137 -5.37 -3.96 11.48
CA PRO A 137 -5.81 -4.54 10.21
C PRO A 137 -5.23 -3.82 9.00
N PHE A 138 -5.34 -2.49 8.94
CA PHE A 138 -4.79 -1.68 7.86
C PHE A 138 -3.30 -1.90 7.65
N CYS A 139 -2.49 -1.78 8.70
CA CYS A 139 -1.04 -1.91 8.57
C CYS A 139 -0.64 -3.33 8.19
N THR A 140 -1.29 -4.34 8.75
CA THR A 140 -1.03 -5.76 8.43
C THR A 140 -1.38 -6.08 6.98
N GLY A 141 -2.58 -5.69 6.53
CA GLY A 141 -3.01 -5.92 5.15
C GLY A 141 -2.12 -5.22 4.13
N VAL A 142 -1.79 -3.95 4.38
CA VAL A 142 -0.92 -3.16 3.51
C VAL A 142 0.51 -3.72 3.49
N ALA A 143 1.08 -4.09 4.64
CA ALA A 143 2.42 -4.66 4.74
C ALA A 143 2.55 -5.98 3.95
N ILE A 144 1.62 -6.92 4.18
CA ILE A 144 1.58 -8.19 3.45
C ILE A 144 1.47 -7.93 1.94
N THR A 145 0.56 -7.06 1.52
CA THR A 145 0.36 -6.74 0.10
C THR A 145 1.63 -6.15 -0.53
N GLY A 146 2.33 -5.26 0.18
CA GLY A 146 3.59 -4.68 -0.27
C GLY A 146 4.73 -5.69 -0.37
N LEU A 147 4.83 -6.62 0.58
CA LEU A 147 5.83 -7.70 0.56
C LEU A 147 5.58 -8.70 -0.59
N LEU A 148 4.32 -9.07 -0.82
CA LEU A 148 3.92 -9.98 -1.90
C LEU A 148 4.24 -9.48 -3.31
N GLN A 149 4.61 -8.21 -3.47
CA GLN A 149 5.09 -7.68 -4.75
C GLN A 149 6.47 -8.23 -5.15
N TYR A 150 7.23 -8.74 -4.19
CA TYR A 150 8.59 -9.24 -4.35
C TYR A 150 8.77 -10.59 -3.63
N PRO A 151 8.04 -11.64 -4.03
CA PRO A 151 8.03 -12.93 -3.33
C PRO A 151 9.41 -13.58 -3.22
N ASP A 152 10.29 -13.36 -4.21
CA ASP A 152 11.66 -13.89 -4.20
C ASP A 152 12.60 -13.19 -3.20
N ARG A 153 12.11 -12.17 -2.48
CA ARG A 153 12.89 -11.34 -1.54
C ARG A 153 12.41 -11.43 -0.11
N ILE A 154 11.41 -12.28 0.16
CA ILE A 154 10.79 -12.37 1.49
C ILE A 154 10.91 -13.78 2.06
N ASP A 155 10.99 -13.88 3.39
CA ASP A 155 10.79 -15.15 4.08
C ASP A 155 9.29 -15.50 4.02
N PRO A 156 8.90 -16.64 3.41
CA PRO A 156 7.49 -17.04 3.33
C PRO A 156 6.79 -17.15 4.69
N ASN A 157 7.54 -17.43 5.77
CA ASN A 157 6.97 -17.51 7.11
C ASN A 157 6.43 -16.16 7.59
N VAL A 158 7.03 -15.03 7.17
CA VAL A 158 6.54 -13.68 7.49
C VAL A 158 5.10 -13.51 6.97
N ILE A 159 4.85 -13.96 5.74
CA ILE A 159 3.51 -13.94 5.13
C ILE A 159 2.57 -14.91 5.84
N VAL A 160 2.96 -16.17 6.03
CA VAL A 160 2.13 -17.18 6.70
C VAL A 160 1.69 -16.72 8.09
N ASN A 161 2.60 -16.14 8.86
CA ASN A 161 2.33 -15.63 10.19
C ASN A 161 1.38 -14.41 10.15
N GLY A 162 1.57 -13.51 9.18
CA GLY A 162 0.66 -12.38 8.96
C GLY A 162 -0.76 -12.82 8.58
N LEU A 163 -0.90 -13.83 7.72
CA LEU A 163 -2.21 -14.38 7.34
C LEU A 163 -2.92 -15.02 8.55
N LYS A 164 -2.19 -15.76 9.40
CA LYS A 164 -2.73 -16.29 10.67
C LYS A 164 -3.19 -15.18 11.61
N TRP A 165 -2.46 -14.07 11.68
CA TRP A 165 -2.89 -12.91 12.46
C TRP A 165 -4.21 -12.35 11.90
N ILE A 166 -4.33 -12.20 10.58
CA ILE A 166 -5.57 -11.72 9.97
C ILE A 166 -6.73 -12.66 10.29
N GLU A 167 -6.59 -13.97 10.06
CA GLU A 167 -7.63 -14.96 10.38
C GLU A 167 -8.07 -14.91 11.85
N LYS A 168 -7.10 -14.83 12.77
CA LYS A 168 -7.36 -14.80 14.22
C LYS A 168 -8.12 -13.54 14.66
N ASN A 169 -7.93 -12.42 13.98
CA ASN A 169 -8.50 -11.12 14.37
C ASN A 169 -9.75 -10.74 13.55
N GLN A 170 -10.28 -11.65 12.73
CA GLN A 170 -11.53 -11.42 12.03
C GLN A 170 -12.71 -11.45 13.01
N LEU A 171 -13.61 -10.47 12.88
CA LEU A 171 -14.87 -10.40 13.64
C LEU A 171 -15.87 -11.45 13.13
N GLU A 172 -16.90 -11.73 13.93
CA GLU A 172 -17.93 -12.73 13.57
C GLU A 172 -18.66 -12.36 12.28
N GLU A 173 -18.88 -11.06 12.05
CA GLU A 173 -19.46 -10.51 10.83
C GLU A 173 -18.53 -10.52 9.61
N GLY A 174 -17.26 -10.94 9.77
CA GLY A 174 -16.28 -11.09 8.70
C GLY A 174 -15.42 -9.85 8.42
N LEU A 175 -15.62 -8.75 9.14
CA LEU A 175 -14.79 -7.53 9.09
C LEU A 175 -13.61 -7.62 10.07
N TRP A 176 -12.75 -6.60 10.09
CA TRP A 176 -11.64 -6.49 11.04
C TRP A 176 -11.73 -5.20 11.86
N PRO A 177 -11.43 -5.24 13.17
CA PRO A 177 -11.56 -4.09 14.05
C PRO A 177 -10.45 -3.07 13.77
N ASP A 178 -10.78 -2.00 13.06
CA ASP A 178 -9.88 -0.88 12.76
C ASP A 178 -10.59 0.47 12.98
N HIS A 179 -9.82 1.55 13.15
CA HIS A 179 -10.37 2.89 13.31
C HIS A 179 -11.20 3.32 12.09
N TYR A 180 -10.79 2.88 10.90
CA TYR A 180 -11.55 2.95 9.67
C TYR A 180 -11.85 1.52 9.23
N ILE A 181 -12.94 0.97 9.76
CA ILE A 181 -13.26 -0.46 9.67
C ILE A 181 -13.31 -0.94 8.22
N GLU A 182 -13.84 -0.12 7.30
CA GLU A 182 -13.93 -0.44 5.89
C GLU A 182 -12.55 -0.49 5.24
N GLU A 183 -11.69 0.49 5.51
CA GLU A 183 -10.35 0.56 4.93
C GLU A 183 -9.47 -0.59 5.43
N GLY A 184 -9.46 -0.81 6.76
CA GLY A 184 -8.73 -1.92 7.37
C GLY A 184 -9.19 -3.26 6.81
N SER A 185 -10.51 -3.47 6.72
CA SER A 185 -11.10 -4.72 6.21
C SER A 185 -10.81 -4.95 4.72
N VAL A 186 -10.80 -3.90 3.89
CA VAL A 186 -10.46 -4.01 2.47
C VAL A 186 -9.03 -4.50 2.29
N TRP A 187 -8.07 -3.92 3.02
CA TRP A 187 -6.67 -4.32 2.92
C TRP A 187 -6.38 -5.71 3.49
N THR A 188 -7.01 -6.08 4.61
CA THR A 188 -6.86 -7.44 5.15
C THR A 188 -7.45 -8.49 4.23
N PHE A 189 -8.65 -8.24 3.69
CA PHE A 189 -9.28 -9.16 2.74
C PHE A 189 -8.47 -9.30 1.44
N TYR A 190 -7.94 -8.19 0.93
CA TYR A 190 -7.06 -8.20 -0.22
C TYR A 190 -5.77 -8.99 0.05
N ALA A 191 -5.12 -8.74 1.19
CA ALA A 191 -3.92 -9.45 1.62
C ALA A 191 -4.15 -10.95 1.82
N LEU A 192 -5.28 -11.36 2.41
CA LEU A 192 -5.67 -12.76 2.52
C LEU A 192 -5.79 -13.42 1.15
N THR A 193 -6.49 -12.76 0.24
CA THR A 193 -6.74 -13.27 -1.11
C THR A 193 -5.45 -13.48 -1.88
N GLU A 194 -4.57 -12.47 -1.89
CA GLU A 194 -3.28 -12.55 -2.58
C GLU A 194 -2.30 -13.50 -1.87
N GLY A 195 -2.30 -13.52 -0.53
CA GLY A 195 -1.47 -14.42 0.26
C GLY A 195 -1.80 -15.89 0.04
N TYR A 196 -3.09 -16.26 -0.04
CA TYR A 196 -3.46 -17.65 -0.36
C TYR A 196 -3.15 -18.05 -1.80
N LYS A 197 -3.12 -17.11 -2.75
CA LYS A 197 -2.64 -17.41 -4.12
C LYS A 197 -1.14 -17.72 -4.08
N PHE A 198 -0.37 -16.87 -3.42
CA PHE A 198 1.07 -17.04 -3.24
C PHE A 198 1.43 -18.41 -2.61
N LEU A 199 0.68 -18.87 -1.60
CA LEU A 199 0.96 -20.15 -0.93
C LEU A 199 0.51 -21.40 -1.71
N LYS A 200 -0.24 -21.25 -2.81
CA LYS A 200 -0.69 -22.35 -3.66
C LYS A 200 0.26 -22.61 -4.84
N GLU A 201 1.13 -21.66 -5.16
CA GLU A 201 2.16 -21.74 -6.19
C GLU A 201 3.42 -22.43 -5.66
#